data_AF-A0A0A2W2W0-F1
#
_entry.id   AF-A0A0A2W2W0-F1
#
_cell.length_a   1.000
_cell.length_b   1.000
_cell.length_c   1.000
_cell.angle_alpha   90.00
_cell.angle_beta   90.00
_cell.angle_gamma   90.00
#
_symmetry.space_group_name_H-M   'P 1'
#
loop_
_entity.id
_entity.type
_entity.pdbx_description
1 polymer ?
#
loop_
_entity_poly.entity_id
_entity_poly.type
_entity_poly.pdbx_seq_one_letter_code
_entity_poly.pdbx_strand_id
1 'polypeptide(L)'
;MRVRGLHAQNQPVSGAMAGQRIALNISGDAEKTDISRGDWLLSEKPLQPVERVIVELQALQPLQQWQPLHIHHSARHVTGRVSLLEGHLAELVLDAPLWLADNDRLVLRDISARTTLAGARAVLLHAPRRGKRQPAFLSWLGELTEAADDQQVLEAHLARGAVLLNEFSWARQLTAQGLQNLLAKPGYLQAGNALLSPEVATRWQQKLLDALARYHQQHDDQPGPGRERLRRMALPAEDEGLVLSLIEKMRGEGLLMSRHGWLHLPGHEPGFSAAQRAVWDKVDALFGDEPWWVRDLAKATGEEEQAMRQLLRSAAQQGLVTAILKDRYYRNDRLQAFADLIRDLDQTQGAANAADFRDRLGVGRKLAIQILEYFDKIGFTRRRGNDHLLRDKALFAKA
;
A
#
# COMPACT_ATOMS: atom_id res chain seq x y z
N MET A 1 -31.39 -3.07 6.92
CA MET A 1 -32.75 -3.66 6.96
C MET A 1 -32.80 -4.77 8.00
N ARG A 2 -33.92 -4.92 8.72
CA ARG A 2 -34.15 -5.93 9.77
C ARG A 2 -35.23 -6.92 9.35
N VAL A 3 -34.94 -8.21 9.47
CA VAL A 3 -35.90 -9.31 9.20
C VAL A 3 -36.97 -9.35 10.30
N ARG A 4 -38.24 -9.36 9.91
CA ARG A 4 -39.42 -9.48 10.80
C ARG A 4 -40.03 -10.87 10.81
N GLY A 5 -39.92 -11.58 9.70
CA GLY A 5 -40.42 -12.94 9.55
C GLY A 5 -39.90 -13.54 8.25
N LEU A 6 -39.84 -14.86 8.18
CA LEU A 6 -39.34 -15.55 7.00
C LEU A 6 -40.11 -16.85 6.78
N HIS A 7 -40.43 -17.13 5.52
CA HIS A 7 -41.07 -18.37 5.11
C HIS A 7 -40.16 -19.09 4.12
N ALA A 8 -39.84 -20.35 4.39
CA ALA A 8 -39.14 -21.21 3.44
C ALA A 8 -40.18 -22.09 2.72
N GLN A 9 -40.24 -22.01 1.38
CA GLN A 9 -41.17 -22.80 0.57
C GLN A 9 -42.63 -22.76 1.07
N ASN A 10 -43.13 -21.55 1.37
CA ASN A 10 -44.46 -21.28 1.93
C ASN A 10 -44.71 -21.73 3.38
N GLN A 11 -43.68 -22.20 4.11
CA GLN A 11 -43.80 -22.55 5.53
C GLN A 11 -43.10 -21.51 6.43
N PRO A 12 -43.75 -21.02 7.49
CA PRO A 12 -43.12 -20.11 8.45
C PRO A 12 -42.03 -20.86 9.22
N VAL A 13 -40.80 -20.32 9.22
CA VAL A 13 -39.66 -20.93 9.91
C VAL A 13 -38.83 -19.85 10.62
N SER A 14 -38.09 -20.22 11.67
CA SER A 14 -37.23 -19.30 12.42
C SER A 14 -35.85 -19.11 11.77
N GLY A 15 -35.45 -20.04 10.91
CA GLY A 15 -34.22 -19.98 10.13
C GLY A 15 -34.41 -20.67 8.78
N ALA A 16 -33.72 -20.17 7.75
CA ALA A 16 -33.74 -20.74 6.42
C ALA A 16 -32.32 -20.97 5.92
N MET A 17 -32.16 -21.92 5.00
CA MET A 17 -30.86 -22.30 4.47
C MET A 17 -30.75 -22.03 2.97
N ALA A 18 -29.52 -21.96 2.47
CA ALA A 18 -29.24 -21.88 1.04
C ALA A 18 -29.86 -23.09 0.30
N GLY A 19 -30.26 -22.87 -0.97
CA GLY A 19 -30.93 -23.87 -1.80
C GLY A 19 -32.46 -23.87 -1.70
N GLN A 20 -33.04 -23.04 -0.83
CA GLN A 20 -34.50 -22.88 -0.71
C GLN A 20 -34.97 -21.54 -1.28
N ARG A 21 -36.22 -21.49 -1.77
CA ARG A 21 -36.89 -20.22 -2.05
C ARG A 21 -37.40 -19.64 -0.73
N ILE A 22 -36.84 -18.50 -0.34
CA ILE A 22 -37.14 -17.84 0.93
C ILE A 22 -37.95 -16.56 0.65
N ALA A 23 -39.13 -16.45 1.25
CA ALA A 23 -39.85 -15.18 1.34
C ALA A 23 -39.41 -14.48 2.62
N LEU A 24 -38.72 -13.34 2.48
CA LEU A 24 -38.20 -12.56 3.60
C LEU A 24 -39.08 -11.32 3.81
N ASN A 25 -39.67 -11.20 4.99
CA ASN A 25 -40.34 -9.97 5.41
C ASN A 25 -39.30 -9.08 6.12
N ILE A 26 -38.98 -7.94 5.52
CA ILE A 26 -37.91 -7.04 5.97
C ILE A 26 -38.46 -5.64 6.25
N SER A 27 -37.78 -4.93 7.14
CA SER A 27 -38.09 -3.55 7.49
C SER A 27 -36.83 -2.69 7.46
N GLY A 28 -37.00 -1.41 7.19
CA GLY A 28 -35.93 -0.43 7.07
C GLY A 28 -36.39 0.73 6.20
N ASP A 29 -35.44 1.56 5.80
CA ASP A 29 -35.71 2.82 5.11
C ASP A 29 -35.99 2.67 3.60
N ALA A 30 -35.71 1.50 3.02
CA ALA A 30 -35.97 1.28 1.59
C ALA A 30 -37.44 0.96 1.34
N GLU A 31 -38.00 1.61 0.33
CA GLU A 31 -39.36 1.39 -0.10
C GLU A 31 -39.43 0.41 -1.28
N LYS A 32 -40.64 -0.06 -1.59
CA LYS A 32 -40.86 -1.00 -2.71
C LYS A 32 -40.44 -0.41 -4.06
N THR A 33 -40.49 0.91 -4.20
CA THR A 33 -40.07 1.64 -5.41
C THR A 33 -38.56 1.63 -5.62
N ASP A 34 -37.78 1.48 -4.55
CA ASP A 34 -36.31 1.46 -4.60
C ASP A 34 -35.76 0.07 -4.93
N ILE A 35 -36.62 -0.96 -4.91
CA ILE A 35 -36.24 -2.36 -5.04
C ILE A 35 -36.59 -2.88 -6.43
N SER A 36 -35.59 -3.45 -7.10
CA SER A 36 -35.72 -4.06 -8.41
C SER A 36 -35.38 -5.55 -8.37
N ARG A 37 -35.90 -6.29 -9.34
CA ARG A 37 -35.51 -7.70 -9.53
C ARG A 37 -34.01 -7.75 -9.85
N GLY A 38 -33.29 -8.61 -9.13
CA GLY A 38 -31.84 -8.74 -9.27
C GLY A 38 -31.04 -7.87 -8.30
N ASP A 39 -31.69 -7.27 -7.30
CA ASP A 39 -31.00 -6.72 -6.13
C ASP A 39 -30.64 -7.83 -5.13
N TRP A 40 -29.53 -7.62 -4.43
CA TRP A 40 -28.97 -8.57 -3.48
C TRP A 40 -29.28 -8.15 -2.04
N LEU A 41 -29.67 -9.12 -1.22
CA LEU A 41 -29.72 -8.98 0.24
C LEU A 41 -28.58 -9.79 0.83
N LEU A 42 -27.64 -9.10 1.47
CA LEU A 42 -26.37 -9.63 1.95
C LEU A 42 -26.23 -9.32 3.44
N SER A 43 -25.42 -10.11 4.16
CA SER A 43 -25.14 -9.88 5.59
C SER A 43 -24.28 -8.64 5.81
N GLU A 44 -23.39 -8.34 4.87
CA GLU A 44 -22.42 -7.24 4.95
C GLU A 44 -22.57 -6.30 3.76
N LYS A 45 -22.05 -5.09 3.92
CA LYS A 45 -22.03 -4.10 2.84
C LYS A 45 -21.11 -4.61 1.72
N PRO A 46 -21.60 -4.76 0.49
CA PRO A 46 -20.79 -5.24 -0.61
C PRO A 46 -19.71 -4.22 -0.98
N LEU A 47 -18.66 -4.71 -1.64
CA LEU A 47 -17.70 -3.86 -2.33
C LEU A 47 -18.36 -3.16 -3.54
N GLN A 48 -17.60 -2.30 -4.19
CA GLN A 48 -18.06 -1.63 -5.41
C GLN A 48 -18.40 -2.70 -6.47
N PRO A 49 -19.50 -2.51 -7.22
CA PRO A 49 -19.85 -3.41 -8.31
C PRO A 49 -18.78 -3.36 -9.40
N VAL A 50 -18.60 -4.47 -10.11
CA VAL A 50 -17.60 -4.57 -11.18
C VAL A 50 -18.18 -4.14 -12.52
N GLU A 51 -17.36 -3.47 -13.33
CA GLU A 51 -17.65 -3.16 -14.73
C GLU A 51 -16.92 -4.10 -15.69
N ARG A 52 -15.88 -4.77 -15.19
CA ARG A 52 -15.03 -5.68 -15.97
C ARG A 52 -14.74 -6.92 -15.15
N VAL A 53 -14.88 -8.08 -15.77
CA VAL A 53 -14.65 -9.37 -15.10
C VAL A 53 -13.96 -10.33 -16.07
N ILE A 54 -12.95 -11.05 -15.61
CA ILE A 54 -12.38 -12.17 -16.36
C ILE A 54 -13.23 -13.39 -16.10
N VAL A 55 -13.58 -14.06 -17.19
CA VAL A 55 -14.40 -15.26 -17.17
C VAL A 55 -13.71 -16.40 -17.92
N GLU A 56 -13.98 -17.61 -17.46
CA GLU A 56 -13.79 -18.81 -18.25
C GLU A 56 -15.05 -19.04 -19.10
N LEU A 57 -14.87 -19.30 -20.38
CA LEU A 57 -15.92 -19.49 -21.37
C LEU A 57 -16.10 -20.95 -21.73
N GLN A 58 -17.36 -21.36 -21.75
CA GLN A 58 -17.82 -22.61 -22.38
C GLN A 58 -18.64 -22.24 -23.61
N ALA A 59 -17.96 -22.04 -24.73
CA ALA A 59 -18.58 -21.56 -25.96
C ALA A 59 -19.29 -22.70 -26.70
N LEU A 60 -20.55 -22.49 -27.07
CA LEU A 60 -21.32 -23.37 -27.97
C LEU A 60 -21.13 -22.96 -29.43
N GLN A 61 -20.89 -21.66 -29.65
CA GLN A 61 -20.61 -21.05 -30.94
C GLN A 61 -19.34 -20.19 -30.85
N PRO A 62 -18.57 -20.06 -31.94
CA PRO A 62 -17.40 -19.19 -31.94
C PRO A 62 -17.82 -17.74 -31.67
N LEU A 63 -17.25 -17.16 -30.61
CA LEU A 63 -17.43 -15.76 -30.28
C LEU A 63 -16.44 -14.91 -31.08
N GLN A 64 -16.78 -13.65 -31.35
CA GLN A 64 -15.89 -12.69 -31.99
C GLN A 64 -15.30 -11.71 -30.97
N GLN A 65 -14.11 -11.19 -31.30
CA GLN A 65 -13.44 -10.18 -30.49
C GLN A 65 -14.28 -8.90 -30.41
N TRP A 66 -14.54 -8.42 -29.19
CA TRP A 66 -15.25 -7.17 -28.91
C TRP A 66 -16.72 -7.15 -29.41
N GLN A 67 -17.36 -8.31 -29.51
CA GLN A 67 -18.77 -8.38 -29.91
C GLN A 67 -19.72 -7.98 -28.76
N PRO A 68 -20.84 -7.29 -29.05
CA PRO A 68 -21.88 -7.00 -28.07
C PRO A 68 -22.73 -8.26 -27.79
N LEU A 69 -23.15 -8.44 -26.55
CA LEU A 69 -23.98 -9.57 -26.13
C LEU A 69 -24.82 -9.25 -24.90
N HIS A 70 -25.81 -10.11 -24.64
CA HIS A 70 -26.59 -10.10 -23.39
C HIS A 70 -25.94 -11.01 -22.35
N ILE A 71 -25.83 -10.50 -21.14
CA ILE A 71 -25.26 -11.17 -19.97
C ILE A 71 -26.40 -11.40 -18.98
N HIS A 72 -26.70 -12.67 -18.75
CA HIS A 72 -27.71 -13.08 -17.79
C HIS A 72 -27.00 -13.67 -16.57
N HIS A 73 -27.22 -13.05 -15.41
CA HIS A 73 -26.69 -13.52 -14.14
C HIS A 73 -27.81 -13.58 -13.09
N SER A 74 -28.07 -14.78 -12.58
CA SER A 74 -29.11 -15.04 -11.58
C SER A 74 -30.46 -14.41 -11.97
N ALA A 75 -30.85 -13.30 -11.33
CA ALA A 75 -32.12 -12.60 -11.59
C ALA A 75 -31.94 -11.24 -12.30
N ARG A 76 -30.75 -10.95 -12.82
CA ARG A 76 -30.39 -9.68 -13.47
C ARG A 76 -30.02 -9.89 -14.94
N HIS A 77 -30.32 -8.88 -15.74
CA HIS A 77 -29.98 -8.81 -17.15
C HIS A 77 -29.20 -7.53 -17.41
N VAL A 78 -28.06 -7.66 -18.07
CA VAL A 78 -27.15 -6.56 -18.41
C VAL A 78 -26.64 -6.79 -19.84
N THR A 79 -26.36 -5.71 -20.57
CA THR A 79 -25.65 -5.77 -21.85
C THR A 79 -24.16 -5.54 -21.64
N GLY A 80 -23.34 -6.09 -22.53
CA GLY A 80 -21.91 -5.87 -22.47
C GLY A 80 -21.20 -6.31 -23.72
N ARG A 81 -19.87 -6.33 -23.66
CA ARG A 81 -19.00 -6.79 -24.74
C ARG A 81 -18.04 -7.86 -24.21
N VAL A 82 -17.77 -8.86 -25.05
CA VAL A 82 -16.75 -9.88 -24.74
C VAL A 82 -15.46 -9.58 -25.50
N SER A 83 -14.34 -9.59 -24.78
CA SER A 83 -13.00 -9.54 -25.35
C SER A 83 -12.33 -10.89 -25.10
N LEU A 84 -12.01 -11.61 -26.17
CA LEU A 84 -11.35 -12.90 -26.09
C LEU A 84 -9.89 -12.72 -25.64
N LEU A 85 -9.50 -13.58 -24.71
CA LEU A 85 -8.11 -13.80 -24.32
C LEU A 85 -7.67 -15.13 -24.94
N GLU A 86 -6.65 -15.76 -24.36
CA GLU A 86 -6.11 -17.03 -24.87
C GLU A 86 -6.90 -18.23 -24.32
N GLY A 87 -7.05 -19.27 -25.15
CA GLY A 87 -7.78 -20.49 -24.79
C GLY A 87 -9.26 -20.23 -24.50
N HIS A 88 -9.72 -20.67 -23.34
CA HIS A 88 -11.11 -20.51 -22.87
C HIS A 88 -11.33 -19.23 -22.04
N LEU A 89 -10.33 -18.36 -21.94
CA LEU A 89 -10.45 -17.14 -21.13
C LEU A 89 -10.98 -15.98 -21.96
N ALA A 90 -11.82 -15.16 -21.34
CA ALA A 90 -12.26 -13.89 -21.90
C ALA A 90 -12.48 -12.85 -20.81
N GLU A 91 -12.60 -11.61 -21.24
CA GLU A 91 -12.99 -10.50 -20.40
C GLU A 91 -14.36 -10.00 -20.84
N LEU A 92 -15.29 -9.90 -19.89
CA LEU A 92 -16.57 -9.23 -20.08
C LEU A 92 -16.45 -7.79 -19.62
N VAL A 93 -16.93 -6.87 -20.46
CA VAL A 93 -17.10 -5.45 -20.14
C VAL A 93 -18.59 -5.18 -20.08
N LEU A 94 -19.08 -4.81 -18.90
CA LEU A 94 -20.50 -4.60 -18.62
C LEU A 94 -20.86 -3.14 -18.88
N ASP A 95 -21.98 -2.89 -19.56
CA ASP A 95 -22.48 -1.53 -19.76
C ASP A 95 -23.10 -0.95 -18.46
N ALA A 96 -23.51 -1.82 -17.53
CA ALA A 96 -23.96 -1.46 -16.19
C ALA A 96 -23.18 -2.25 -15.13
N PRO A 97 -22.70 -1.61 -14.04
CA PRO A 97 -21.98 -2.32 -12.98
C PRO A 97 -22.82 -3.42 -12.34
N LEU A 98 -22.19 -4.54 -12.01
CA LEU A 98 -22.85 -5.70 -11.39
C LEU A 98 -22.02 -6.24 -10.21
N TRP A 99 -22.70 -6.67 -9.15
CA TRP A 99 -22.05 -7.48 -8.11
C TRP A 99 -21.94 -8.93 -8.56
N LEU A 100 -20.71 -9.43 -8.53
CA LEU A 100 -20.34 -10.80 -8.87
C LEU A 100 -19.43 -11.33 -7.77
N ALA A 101 -19.52 -12.64 -7.54
CA ALA A 101 -18.55 -13.42 -6.79
C ALA A 101 -17.71 -14.26 -7.77
N ASP A 102 -16.60 -14.79 -7.27
CA ASP A 102 -15.82 -15.80 -7.97
C ASP A 102 -16.64 -17.09 -8.11
N ASN A 103 -16.42 -17.82 -9.20
CA ASN A 103 -17.14 -19.05 -9.56
C ASN A 103 -18.64 -18.88 -9.89
N ASP A 104 -19.16 -17.65 -9.93
CA ASP A 104 -20.51 -17.37 -10.42
C ASP A 104 -20.65 -17.77 -11.90
N ARG A 105 -21.71 -18.51 -12.23
CA ARG A 105 -22.01 -18.91 -13.61
C ARG A 105 -22.99 -17.94 -14.26
N LEU A 106 -22.63 -17.48 -15.45
CA LEU A 106 -23.39 -16.54 -16.27
C LEU A 106 -23.73 -17.19 -17.61
N VAL A 107 -24.83 -16.73 -18.23
CA VAL A 107 -25.21 -17.15 -19.58
C VAL A 107 -25.05 -15.97 -20.53
N LEU A 108 -24.34 -16.20 -21.64
CA LEU A 108 -24.09 -15.23 -22.69
C LEU A 108 -24.97 -15.54 -23.91
N ARG A 109 -25.76 -14.57 -24.34
CA ARG A 109 -26.66 -14.69 -25.49
C ARG A 109 -26.36 -13.61 -26.52
N ASP A 110 -26.66 -13.91 -27.78
CA ASP A 110 -26.50 -12.93 -28.85
C ASP A 110 -27.33 -11.68 -28.58
N ILE A 111 -26.88 -10.52 -29.07
CA ILE A 111 -27.54 -9.23 -28.85
C ILE A 111 -28.98 -9.18 -29.39
N SER A 112 -29.32 -10.02 -30.38
CA SER A 112 -30.70 -10.19 -30.86
C SER A 112 -31.59 -11.01 -29.92
N ALA A 113 -31.04 -11.57 -28.84
CA ALA A 113 -31.68 -12.46 -27.87
C ALA A 113 -32.32 -13.73 -28.48
N ARG A 114 -31.88 -14.14 -29.68
CA ARG A 114 -32.40 -15.34 -30.36
C ARG A 114 -31.60 -16.61 -30.03
N THR A 115 -30.28 -16.50 -29.93
CA THR A 115 -29.38 -17.64 -29.75
C THR A 115 -28.61 -17.53 -28.43
N THR A 116 -28.36 -18.68 -27.80
CA THR A 116 -27.43 -18.78 -26.67
C THR A 116 -26.05 -19.10 -27.21
N LEU A 117 -25.07 -18.26 -26.89
CA LEU A 117 -23.74 -18.33 -27.49
C LEU A 117 -22.76 -19.12 -26.62
N ALA A 118 -22.76 -18.87 -25.32
CA ALA A 118 -21.79 -19.46 -24.39
C ALA A 118 -22.29 -19.45 -22.94
N GLY A 119 -21.79 -20.39 -22.14
CA GLY A 119 -21.71 -20.24 -20.69
C GLY A 119 -20.44 -19.48 -20.32
N ALA A 120 -20.49 -18.77 -19.19
CA ALA A 120 -19.33 -18.11 -18.62
C ALA A 120 -19.26 -18.38 -17.11
N ARG A 121 -18.06 -18.41 -16.56
CA ARG A 121 -17.81 -18.53 -15.12
C ARG A 121 -16.89 -17.41 -14.69
N ALA A 122 -17.27 -16.62 -13.68
CA ALA A 122 -16.41 -15.60 -13.13
C ALA A 122 -15.16 -16.23 -12.51
N VAL A 123 -13.99 -15.65 -12.80
CA VAL A 123 -12.68 -16.11 -12.30
C VAL A 123 -11.95 -14.98 -11.59
N LEU A 124 -11.98 -13.76 -12.15
CA LEU A 124 -11.31 -12.61 -11.55
C LEU A 124 -12.17 -11.35 -11.68
N LEU A 125 -12.56 -10.80 -10.53
CA LEU A 125 -13.41 -9.63 -10.41
C LEU A 125 -12.67 -8.31 -10.70
N HIS A 126 -11.37 -8.25 -10.42
CA HIS A 126 -10.55 -7.05 -10.62
C HIS A 126 -9.35 -7.35 -11.53
N ALA A 127 -9.53 -7.12 -12.83
CA ALA A 127 -8.47 -7.32 -13.82
C ALA A 127 -7.56 -6.08 -13.96
N PRO A 128 -6.22 -6.26 -14.02
CA PRO A 128 -5.32 -5.14 -14.30
C PRO A 128 -5.54 -4.61 -15.72
N ARG A 129 -5.49 -3.29 -15.92
CA ARG A 129 -5.75 -2.68 -17.25
C ARG A 129 -4.77 -3.12 -18.34
N ARG A 130 -3.51 -3.41 -17.97
CA ARG A 130 -2.42 -3.81 -18.89
C ARG A 130 -1.90 -5.19 -18.49
N GLY A 131 -1.26 -5.88 -19.43
CA GLY A 131 -0.58 -7.17 -19.17
C GLY A 131 -1.47 -8.40 -19.22
N LYS A 132 -2.75 -8.28 -19.61
CA LYS A 132 -3.72 -9.40 -19.65
C LYS A 132 -3.37 -10.53 -20.63
N ARG A 133 -2.50 -10.25 -21.60
CA ARG A 133 -2.02 -11.21 -22.60
C ARG A 133 -0.59 -11.68 -22.35
N GLN A 134 0.00 -11.33 -21.19
CA GLN A 134 1.32 -11.83 -20.85
C GLN A 134 1.21 -13.31 -20.46
N PRO A 135 2.15 -14.18 -20.90
CA PRO A 135 2.11 -15.61 -20.59
C PRO A 135 2.00 -15.90 -19.09
N ALA A 136 2.74 -15.15 -18.26
CA ALA A 136 2.68 -15.29 -16.80
C ALA A 136 1.28 -14.97 -16.21
N PHE A 137 0.57 -14.00 -16.79
CA PHE A 137 -0.78 -13.66 -16.36
C PHE A 137 -1.79 -14.75 -16.72
N LEU A 138 -1.65 -15.31 -17.92
CA LEU A 138 -2.53 -16.36 -18.41
C LEU A 138 -2.29 -17.69 -17.70
N SER A 139 -1.03 -18.05 -17.43
CA SER A 139 -0.68 -19.22 -16.61
C SER A 139 -1.31 -19.13 -15.22
N TRP A 140 -1.19 -17.96 -14.58
CA TRP A 140 -1.79 -17.71 -13.28
C TRP A 140 -3.33 -17.77 -13.31
N LEU A 141 -3.98 -17.28 -14.37
CA LEU A 141 -5.42 -17.48 -14.53
C LEU A 141 -5.78 -18.95 -14.68
N GLY A 142 -4.96 -19.75 -15.37
CA GLY A 142 -5.10 -21.20 -15.44
C GLY A 142 -5.06 -21.86 -14.06
N GLU A 143 -4.07 -21.51 -13.24
CA GLU A 143 -3.96 -21.98 -11.84
C GLU A 143 -5.22 -21.65 -11.03
N LEU A 144 -5.77 -20.43 -11.17
CA LEU A 144 -7.03 -20.05 -10.51
C LEU A 144 -8.22 -20.87 -11.01
N THR A 145 -8.28 -21.19 -12.29
CA THR A 145 -9.39 -21.98 -12.85
C THR A 145 -9.36 -23.44 -12.39
N GLU A 146 -8.16 -23.99 -12.15
CA GLU A 146 -7.94 -25.38 -11.74
C GLU A 146 -7.96 -25.57 -10.21
N ALA A 147 -7.85 -24.50 -9.44
CA ALA A 147 -7.85 -24.54 -7.98
C ALA A 147 -9.14 -25.17 -7.42
N ALA A 148 -8.98 -26.16 -6.54
CA ALA A 148 -10.06 -26.95 -5.96
C ALA A 148 -10.69 -26.32 -4.71
N ASP A 149 -9.91 -25.55 -3.95
CA ASP A 149 -10.34 -24.95 -2.68
C ASP A 149 -9.90 -23.49 -2.53
N ASP A 150 -10.47 -22.80 -1.54
CA ASP A 150 -10.16 -21.38 -1.25
C ASP A 150 -8.69 -21.17 -0.87
N GLN A 151 -8.03 -22.21 -0.34
CA GLN A 151 -6.64 -22.15 0.12
C GLN A 151 -5.68 -22.11 -1.07
N GLN A 152 -5.89 -22.93 -2.10
CA GLN A 152 -5.13 -22.92 -3.34
C GLN A 152 -5.31 -21.60 -4.09
N VAL A 153 -6.54 -21.07 -4.11
CA VAL A 153 -6.81 -19.75 -4.70
C VAL A 153 -6.04 -18.67 -3.93
N LEU A 154 -6.06 -18.69 -2.59
CA LEU A 154 -5.29 -17.75 -1.78
C LEU A 154 -3.79 -17.83 -2.06
N GLU A 155 -3.23 -19.04 -2.15
CA GLU A 155 -1.81 -19.28 -2.44
C GLU A 155 -1.41 -18.78 -3.83
N ALA A 156 -2.23 -19.02 -4.85
CA ALA A 156 -2.00 -18.50 -6.19
C ALA A 156 -2.02 -16.97 -6.22
N HIS A 157 -2.92 -16.33 -5.46
CA HIS A 157 -2.95 -14.88 -5.32
C HIS A 157 -1.70 -14.36 -4.58
N LEU A 158 -1.30 -15.00 -3.48
CA LEU A 158 -0.14 -14.62 -2.68
C LEU A 158 1.19 -14.81 -3.41
N ALA A 159 1.31 -15.84 -4.26
CA ALA A 159 2.51 -16.07 -5.08
C ALA A 159 2.78 -14.91 -6.05
N ARG A 160 1.71 -14.23 -6.48
CA ARG A 160 1.80 -13.08 -7.37
C ARG A 160 2.12 -11.77 -6.62
N GLY A 161 1.59 -11.58 -5.42
CA GLY A 161 1.78 -10.35 -4.65
C GLY A 161 0.94 -10.28 -3.38
N ALA A 162 0.81 -9.08 -2.82
CA ALA A 162 -0.04 -8.86 -1.66
C ALA A 162 -1.52 -9.08 -1.98
N VAL A 163 -2.25 -9.65 -1.03
CA VAL A 163 -3.69 -9.92 -1.15
C VAL A 163 -4.46 -9.02 -0.19
N LEU A 164 -5.46 -8.31 -0.72
CA LEU A 164 -6.40 -7.55 0.09
C LEU A 164 -7.51 -8.49 0.59
N LEU A 165 -7.59 -8.69 1.90
CA LEU A 165 -8.48 -9.66 2.55
C LEU A 165 -9.95 -9.36 2.30
N ASN A 166 -10.34 -8.08 2.27
CA ASN A 166 -11.71 -7.68 1.93
C ASN A 166 -12.10 -8.06 0.49
N GLU A 167 -11.22 -7.84 -0.49
CA GLU A 167 -11.46 -8.19 -1.89
C GLU A 167 -11.50 -9.71 -2.07
N PHE A 168 -10.58 -10.41 -1.40
CA PHE A 168 -10.53 -11.87 -1.43
C PHE A 168 -11.76 -12.51 -0.75
N SER A 169 -12.13 -12.02 0.44
CA SER A 169 -13.31 -12.46 1.18
C SER A 169 -14.59 -12.19 0.41
N TRP A 170 -14.69 -11.04 -0.28
CA TRP A 170 -15.79 -10.77 -1.21
C TRP A 170 -15.79 -11.74 -2.39
N ALA A 171 -14.66 -11.94 -3.06
CA ALA A 171 -14.59 -12.82 -4.23
C ALA A 171 -15.02 -14.25 -3.86
N ARG A 172 -14.55 -14.79 -2.74
CA ARG A 172 -14.86 -16.15 -2.29
C ARG A 172 -16.09 -16.25 -1.39
N GLN A 173 -16.79 -15.14 -1.13
CA GLN A 173 -17.95 -15.06 -0.23
C GLN A 173 -17.69 -15.70 1.15
N LEU A 174 -16.51 -15.46 1.71
CA LEU A 174 -16.08 -16.03 2.97
C LEU A 174 -16.74 -15.35 4.16
N THR A 175 -17.16 -16.15 5.13
CA THR A 175 -17.51 -15.63 6.46
C THR A 175 -16.26 -15.23 7.24
N ALA A 176 -16.42 -14.43 8.29
CA ALA A 176 -15.32 -14.09 9.19
C ALA A 176 -14.59 -15.35 9.73
N GLN A 177 -15.32 -16.41 10.05
CA GLN A 177 -14.73 -17.68 10.50
C GLN A 177 -13.99 -18.40 9.36
N GLY A 178 -14.55 -18.42 8.15
CA GLY A 178 -13.90 -19.01 6.98
C GLY A 178 -12.58 -18.33 6.66
N LEU A 179 -12.56 -16.99 6.73
CA LEU A 179 -11.34 -16.21 6.55
C LEU A 179 -10.31 -16.50 7.64
N GLN A 180 -10.72 -16.53 8.92
CA GLN A 180 -9.82 -16.86 10.03
C GLN A 180 -9.22 -18.27 9.89
N ASN A 181 -9.98 -19.24 9.40
CA ASN A 181 -9.47 -20.60 9.18
C ASN A 181 -8.37 -20.64 8.10
N LEU A 182 -8.52 -19.86 7.02
CA LEU A 182 -7.48 -19.72 5.99
C LEU A 182 -6.23 -19.02 6.55
N LEU A 183 -6.43 -17.98 7.37
CA LEU A 183 -5.35 -17.22 8.00
C LEU A 183 -4.64 -17.98 9.12
N ALA A 184 -5.24 -19.04 9.66
CA ALA A 184 -4.65 -19.84 10.73
C ALA A 184 -3.40 -20.62 10.28
N LYS A 185 -3.18 -20.77 8.97
CA LYS A 185 -1.97 -21.39 8.44
C LYS A 185 -0.75 -20.52 8.80
N PRO A 186 0.30 -21.11 9.41
CA PRO A 186 1.45 -20.35 9.86
C PRO A 186 2.24 -19.76 8.69
N GLY A 187 2.85 -18.60 8.92
CA GLY A 187 3.83 -17.99 8.02
C GLY A 187 3.33 -16.77 7.26
N TYR A 188 2.03 -16.52 7.18
CA TYR A 188 1.52 -15.31 6.55
C TYR A 188 1.86 -14.07 7.37
N LEU A 189 2.25 -13.00 6.69
CA LEU A 189 2.39 -11.66 7.27
C LEU A 189 1.11 -10.88 6.99
N GLN A 190 0.38 -10.54 8.04
CA GLN A 190 -0.83 -9.71 7.94
C GLN A 190 -0.55 -8.30 8.48
N ALA A 191 -0.95 -7.29 7.70
CA ALA A 191 -0.94 -5.89 8.11
C ALA A 191 -2.29 -5.25 7.77
N GLY A 192 -3.15 -5.09 8.78
CA GLY A 192 -4.52 -4.62 8.59
C GLY A 192 -5.29 -5.53 7.63
N ASN A 193 -5.64 -4.99 6.46
CA ASN A 193 -6.39 -5.67 5.42
C ASN A 193 -5.50 -6.36 4.36
N ALA A 194 -4.17 -6.23 4.43
CA ALA A 194 -3.27 -6.85 3.46
C ALA A 194 -2.61 -8.11 4.04
N LEU A 195 -2.42 -9.12 3.18
CA LEU A 195 -1.77 -10.39 3.49
C LEU A 195 -0.61 -10.65 2.51
N LEU A 196 0.48 -11.22 3.01
CA LEU A 196 1.66 -11.57 2.24
C LEU A 196 2.16 -12.97 2.59
N SER A 197 2.62 -13.72 1.60
CA SER A 197 3.27 -15.00 1.82
C SER A 197 4.72 -14.84 2.32
N PRO A 198 5.25 -15.83 3.05
CA PRO A 198 6.65 -15.82 3.47
C PRO A 198 7.66 -15.70 2.30
N GLU A 199 7.37 -16.32 1.16
CA GLU A 199 8.25 -16.33 -0.01
C GLU A 199 8.32 -14.93 -0.63
N VAL A 200 7.17 -14.28 -0.78
CA VAL A 200 7.11 -12.91 -1.30
C VAL A 200 7.65 -11.92 -0.28
N ALA A 201 7.40 -12.14 1.01
CA ALA A 201 8.02 -11.36 2.08
C ALA A 201 9.54 -11.40 2.00
N THR A 202 10.16 -12.59 1.88
CA THR A 202 11.61 -12.75 1.71
C THR A 202 12.11 -12.01 0.45
N ARG A 203 11.39 -12.11 -0.67
CA ARG A 203 11.73 -11.38 -1.91
C ARG A 203 11.67 -9.86 -1.70
N TRP A 204 10.70 -9.37 -0.94
CA TRP A 204 10.55 -7.95 -0.62
C TRP A 204 11.63 -7.48 0.36
N GLN A 205 11.98 -8.28 1.36
CA GLN A 205 13.10 -8.03 2.26
C GLN A 205 14.39 -7.86 1.46
N GLN A 206 14.69 -8.76 0.53
CA GLN A 206 15.89 -8.65 -0.32
C GLN A 206 15.87 -7.35 -1.15
N LYS A 207 14.74 -7.00 -1.76
CA LYS A 207 14.60 -5.74 -2.50
C LYS A 207 14.83 -4.51 -1.63
N LEU A 208 14.36 -4.53 -0.38
CA LEU A 208 14.57 -3.44 0.59
C LEU A 208 16.05 -3.34 0.98
N LEU A 209 16.71 -4.46 1.24
CA LEU A 209 18.15 -4.51 1.55
C LEU A 209 18.99 -4.01 0.35
N ASP A 210 18.69 -4.46 -0.87
CA ASP A 210 19.38 -4.02 -2.08
C ASP A 210 19.16 -2.52 -2.38
N ALA A 211 17.96 -2.01 -2.10
CA ALA A 211 17.67 -0.58 -2.21
C ALA A 211 18.43 0.25 -1.18
N LEU A 212 18.50 -0.25 0.06
CA LEU A 212 19.25 0.38 1.15
C LEU A 212 20.76 0.37 0.90
N ALA A 213 21.32 -0.74 0.42
CA ALA A 213 22.73 -0.84 0.06
C ALA A 213 23.09 0.15 -1.06
N ARG A 214 22.26 0.24 -2.11
CA ARG A 214 22.43 1.24 -3.18
C ARG A 214 22.33 2.68 -2.65
N TYR A 215 21.46 2.93 -1.67
CA TYR A 215 21.35 4.26 -1.04
C TYR A 215 22.65 4.65 -0.34
N HIS A 216 23.21 3.77 0.49
CA HIS A 216 24.47 4.05 1.19
C HIS A 216 25.65 4.24 0.23
N GLN A 217 25.67 3.54 -0.91
CA GLN A 217 26.70 3.75 -1.93
C GLN A 217 26.58 5.12 -2.62
N GLN A 218 25.37 5.65 -2.80
CA GLN A 218 25.12 6.94 -3.46
C GLN A 218 25.22 8.14 -2.51
N HIS A 219 24.93 7.91 -1.23
CA HIS A 219 24.86 8.91 -0.18
C HIS A 219 25.67 8.45 1.02
N ASP A 220 26.99 8.40 0.84
CA ASP A 220 27.93 8.02 1.88
C ASP A 220 27.84 8.95 3.09
N ASP A 221 27.54 10.24 2.88
CA ASP A 221 27.44 11.28 3.91
C ASP A 221 26.16 11.25 4.77
N GLN A 222 25.23 10.35 4.50
CA GLN A 222 23.93 10.27 5.20
C GLN A 222 23.83 9.01 6.07
N PRO A 223 23.18 9.10 7.24
CA PRO A 223 23.03 7.96 8.16
C PRO A 223 22.17 6.83 7.56
N GLY A 224 21.32 7.15 6.58
CA GLY A 224 20.42 6.23 5.91
C GLY A 224 19.14 6.92 5.43
N PRO A 225 18.20 6.21 4.79
CA PRO A 225 16.87 6.73 4.48
C PRO A 225 15.90 6.56 5.65
N GLY A 226 14.85 7.38 5.67
CA GLY A 226 13.68 7.14 6.52
C GLY A 226 12.83 5.95 6.05
N ARG A 227 11.90 5.51 6.88
CA ARG A 227 11.07 4.32 6.63
C ARG A 227 10.18 4.48 5.39
N GLU A 228 9.50 5.62 5.26
CA GLU A 228 8.63 5.89 4.11
C GLU A 228 9.42 6.18 2.83
N ARG A 229 10.65 6.69 2.98
CA ARG A 229 11.55 6.85 1.83
C ARG A 229 12.03 5.50 1.32
N LEU A 230 12.41 4.59 2.20
CA LEU A 230 12.84 3.24 1.83
C LEU A 230 11.72 2.47 1.12
N ARG A 231 10.49 2.55 1.63
CA ARG A 231 9.29 2.01 0.94
C ARG A 231 9.19 2.54 -0.48
N ARG A 232 9.20 3.86 -0.69
CA ARG A 232 9.05 4.48 -2.01
C ARG A 232 10.17 4.10 -2.99
N MET A 233 11.37 3.86 -2.48
CA MET A 233 12.51 3.46 -3.29
C MET A 233 12.43 2.00 -3.73
N ALA A 234 11.93 1.10 -2.87
CA ALA A 234 11.92 -0.34 -3.12
C ALA A 234 10.58 -0.85 -3.69
N LEU A 235 9.47 -0.42 -3.10
CA LEU A 235 8.12 -0.97 -3.30
C LEU A 235 7.05 0.15 -3.33
N PRO A 236 7.09 1.09 -4.31
CA PRO A 236 6.18 2.23 -4.35
C PRO A 236 4.73 1.87 -4.70
N ALA A 237 4.48 0.71 -5.32
CA ALA A 237 3.16 0.29 -5.75
C ALA A 237 2.40 -0.52 -4.69
N GLU A 238 3.09 -0.93 -3.62
CA GLU A 238 2.56 -1.84 -2.61
C GLU A 238 1.90 -1.08 -1.46
N ASP A 239 1.03 -1.78 -0.72
CA ASP A 239 0.35 -1.23 0.45
C ASP A 239 1.34 -0.73 1.50
N GLU A 240 1.04 0.44 2.07
CA GLU A 240 1.90 1.08 3.06
C GLU A 240 2.00 0.26 4.34
N GLY A 241 0.87 -0.15 4.90
CA GLY A 241 0.82 -0.90 6.15
C GLY A 241 1.66 -2.17 6.05
N LEU A 242 1.54 -2.89 4.93
CA LEU A 242 2.27 -4.13 4.71
C LEU A 242 3.79 -3.95 4.64
N VAL A 243 4.26 -2.98 3.84
CA VAL A 243 5.70 -2.73 3.70
C VAL A 243 6.29 -2.20 5.01
N LEU A 244 5.58 -1.32 5.72
CA LEU A 244 6.04 -0.82 7.01
C LEU A 244 6.09 -1.92 8.07
N SER A 245 5.08 -2.79 8.16
CA SER A 245 5.11 -3.97 9.04
C SER A 245 6.25 -4.92 8.70
N LEU A 246 6.57 -5.10 7.42
CA LEU A 246 7.71 -5.90 7.00
C LEU A 246 9.04 -5.28 7.45
N ILE A 247 9.19 -3.96 7.35
CA ILE A 247 10.39 -3.25 7.85
C ILE A 247 10.52 -3.42 9.37
N GLU A 248 9.42 -3.34 10.12
CA GLU A 248 9.42 -3.58 11.56
C GLU A 248 9.84 -5.01 11.92
N LYS A 249 9.36 -6.00 11.16
CA LYS A 249 9.80 -7.39 11.30
C LYS A 249 11.30 -7.53 11.05
N MET A 250 11.81 -6.95 9.97
CA MET A 250 13.26 -6.95 9.65
C MET A 250 14.09 -6.28 10.75
N ARG A 251 13.54 -5.24 11.40
CA ARG A 251 14.18 -4.58 12.55
C ARG A 251 14.24 -5.49 13.77
N GLY A 252 13.15 -6.20 14.08
CA GLY A 252 13.13 -7.20 15.15
C GLY A 252 14.08 -8.37 14.91
N GLU A 253 14.28 -8.77 13.64
CA GLU A 253 15.23 -9.80 13.22
C GLU A 253 16.69 -9.32 13.16
N GLY A 254 16.94 -8.02 13.38
CA GLY A 254 18.28 -7.43 13.32
C GLY A 254 18.87 -7.28 11.92
N LEU A 255 18.06 -7.47 10.86
CA LEU A 255 18.48 -7.24 9.47
C LEU A 255 18.60 -5.75 9.14
N LEU A 256 17.84 -4.92 9.86
CA LEU A 256 17.85 -3.46 9.79
C LEU A 256 18.03 -2.89 11.19
N MET A 257 18.87 -1.86 11.31
CA MET A 257 18.97 -1.07 12.53
C MET A 257 18.36 0.31 12.30
N SER A 258 17.87 0.92 13.38
CA SER A 258 17.42 2.31 13.33
C SER A 258 18.07 3.15 14.41
N ARG A 259 18.59 4.32 14.02
CA ARG A 259 19.14 5.33 14.92
C ARG A 259 18.44 6.66 14.62
N HIS A 260 17.77 7.25 15.62
CA HIS A 260 17.04 8.52 15.49
C HIS A 260 16.03 8.57 14.32
N GLY A 261 15.42 7.43 13.97
CA GLY A 261 14.45 7.32 12.87
C GLY A 261 15.06 7.08 11.48
N TRP A 262 16.39 7.03 11.38
CA TRP A 262 17.11 6.63 10.16
C TRP A 262 17.33 5.14 10.14
N LEU A 263 17.11 4.48 9.00
CA LEU A 263 17.35 3.06 8.82
C LEU A 263 18.72 2.82 8.20
N HIS A 264 19.49 1.88 8.75
CA HIS A 264 20.79 1.50 8.20
C HIS A 264 21.05 -0.01 8.35
N LEU A 265 22.07 -0.50 7.63
CA LEU A 265 22.51 -1.88 7.74
C LEU A 265 23.34 -2.06 9.04
N PRO A 266 23.29 -3.23 9.70
CA PRO A 266 24.02 -3.48 10.96
C PRO A 266 25.53 -3.24 10.87
N GLY A 267 26.15 -3.53 9.71
CA GLY A 267 27.58 -3.32 9.47
C GLY A 267 27.95 -1.88 9.08
N HIS A 268 26.99 -0.97 8.95
CA HIS A 268 27.25 0.43 8.66
C HIS A 268 27.46 1.18 9.98
N GLU A 269 28.64 1.00 10.57
CA GLU A 269 29.08 1.75 11.75
C GLU A 269 30.13 2.81 11.34
N PRO A 270 29.70 4.05 11.11
CA PRO A 270 30.62 5.17 10.91
C PRO A 270 31.23 5.55 12.26
N GLY A 271 32.19 4.80 12.78
CA GLY A 271 32.92 5.18 14.00
C GLY A 271 33.88 6.34 13.75
N PHE A 272 34.09 7.21 14.73
CA PHE A 272 35.22 8.14 14.71
C PHE A 272 36.54 7.41 15.03
N SER A 273 37.63 7.82 14.40
CA SER A 273 38.96 7.53 14.94
C SER A 273 39.18 8.28 16.27
N ALA A 274 40.13 7.84 17.09
CA ALA A 274 40.45 8.53 18.35
C ALA A 274 40.81 10.01 18.15
N ALA A 275 41.51 10.33 17.04
CA ALA A 275 41.84 11.70 16.67
C ALA A 275 40.59 12.51 16.26
N GLN A 276 39.71 11.92 15.45
CA GLN A 276 38.44 12.54 15.08
C GLN A 276 37.54 12.78 16.31
N ARG A 277 37.54 11.85 17.28
CA ARG A 277 36.75 12.00 18.50
C ARG A 277 37.18 13.20 19.32
N ALA A 278 38.49 13.42 19.49
CA ALA A 278 39.01 14.58 20.22
C ALA A 278 38.64 15.92 19.56
N VAL A 279 38.61 15.97 18.22
CA VAL A 279 38.16 17.17 17.50
C VAL A 279 36.64 17.31 17.57
N TRP A 280 35.90 16.20 17.48
CA TRP A 280 34.45 16.18 17.62
C TRP A 280 34.00 16.71 18.97
N ASP A 281 34.62 16.30 20.08
CA ASP A 281 34.23 16.75 21.41
C ASP A 281 34.41 18.28 21.58
N LYS A 282 35.39 18.89 20.89
CA LYS A 282 35.53 20.36 20.81
C LYS A 282 34.43 21.00 19.98
N VAL A 283 34.08 20.39 18.84
CA VAL A 283 33.03 20.86 17.92
C VAL A 283 31.64 20.74 18.54
N ASP A 284 31.34 19.64 19.22
CA ASP A 284 30.06 19.39 19.89
C ASP A 284 29.78 20.43 20.97
N ALA A 285 30.81 20.88 21.70
CA ALA A 285 30.69 21.97 22.67
C ALA A 285 30.38 23.34 22.03
N LEU A 286 30.68 23.53 20.74
CA LEU A 286 30.34 24.75 19.99
C LEU A 286 28.92 24.70 19.40
N PHE A 287 28.37 23.49 19.18
CA PHE A 287 27.01 23.32 18.69
C PHE A 287 25.99 23.64 19.79
N GLY A 288 25.47 24.87 19.75
CA GLY A 288 24.29 25.28 20.50
C GLY A 288 23.00 25.16 19.67
N ASP A 289 22.14 26.17 19.80
CA ASP A 289 20.83 26.25 19.15
C ASP A 289 20.89 26.70 17.68
N GLU A 290 22.03 27.23 17.24
CA GLU A 290 22.26 27.80 15.92
C GLU A 290 23.07 26.87 14.99
N PRO A 291 22.88 26.97 13.66
CA PRO A 291 23.63 26.18 12.70
C PRO A 291 25.00 26.79 12.44
N TRP A 292 25.98 25.93 12.23
CA TRP A 292 27.34 26.35 11.92
C TRP A 292 27.74 26.00 10.49
N TRP A 293 28.56 26.87 9.89
CA TRP A 293 29.24 26.57 8.64
C TRP A 293 30.55 25.83 8.92
N VAL A 294 30.92 24.90 8.02
CA VAL A 294 32.18 24.15 8.09
C VAL A 294 33.38 25.10 8.26
N ARG A 295 33.39 26.22 7.52
CA ARG A 295 34.47 27.22 7.55
C ARG A 295 34.64 27.89 8.90
N ASP A 296 33.53 28.17 9.58
CA ASP A 296 33.55 28.87 10.85
C ASP A 296 33.96 27.92 11.97
N LEU A 297 33.51 26.65 11.91
CA LEU A 297 33.97 25.61 12.83
C LEU A 297 35.45 25.33 12.65
N ALA A 298 35.94 25.19 11.41
CA ALA A 298 37.35 24.97 11.13
C ALA A 298 38.24 26.09 11.72
N LYS A 299 37.80 27.35 11.57
CA LYS A 299 38.49 28.51 12.17
C LYS A 299 38.43 28.49 13.69
N ALA A 300 37.28 28.17 14.28
CA ALA A 300 37.10 28.16 15.73
C ALA A 300 37.91 27.05 16.43
N THR A 301 38.12 25.92 15.77
CA THR A 301 38.87 24.79 16.33
C THR A 301 40.33 24.74 15.89
N GLY A 302 40.75 25.59 14.94
CA GLY A 302 42.10 25.62 14.39
C GLY A 302 42.43 24.46 13.46
N GLU A 303 41.41 23.87 12.82
CA GLU A 303 41.54 22.70 11.95
C GLU A 303 41.48 23.08 10.46
N GLU A 304 41.98 22.22 9.58
CA GLU A 304 41.84 22.41 8.13
C GLU A 304 40.36 22.27 7.70
N GLU A 305 39.88 23.14 6.80
CA GLU A 305 38.49 23.12 6.32
C GLU A 305 38.10 21.76 5.72
N GLN A 306 39.01 21.10 5.00
CA GLN A 306 38.74 19.80 4.39
C GLN A 306 38.65 18.68 5.43
N ALA A 307 39.52 18.69 6.45
CA ALA A 307 39.48 17.75 7.58
C ALA A 307 38.20 17.94 8.41
N MET A 308 37.81 19.18 8.69
CA MET A 308 36.55 19.52 9.37
C MET A 308 35.34 19.02 8.58
N ARG A 309 35.35 19.20 7.25
CA ARG A 309 34.27 18.71 6.37
C ARG A 309 34.13 17.18 6.46
N GLN A 310 35.25 16.45 6.48
CA GLN A 310 35.23 14.99 6.63
C GLN A 310 34.71 14.58 8.02
N LEU A 311 35.17 15.26 9.08
CA LEU A 311 34.70 15.02 10.45
C LEU A 311 33.19 15.21 10.58
N LEU A 312 32.65 16.33 10.06
CA LEU A 312 31.23 16.64 10.13
C LEU A 312 30.38 15.68 9.27
N ARG A 313 30.92 15.14 8.18
CA ARG A 313 30.28 14.05 7.42
C ARG A 313 30.21 12.78 8.25
N SER A 314 31.31 12.35 8.88
CA SER A 314 31.30 11.19 9.78
C SER A 314 30.35 11.40 10.98
N ALA A 315 30.30 12.61 11.53
CA ALA A 315 29.35 12.97 12.58
C ALA A 315 27.89 12.91 12.12
N ALA A 316 27.63 13.30 10.86
CA ALA A 316 26.30 13.20 10.27
C ALA A 316 25.88 11.76 9.99
N GLN A 317 26.81 10.91 9.55
CA GLN A 317 26.58 9.46 9.41
C GLN A 317 26.26 8.81 10.76
N GLN A 318 26.86 9.28 11.86
CA GLN A 318 26.52 8.84 13.23
C GLN A 318 25.18 9.37 13.73
N GLY A 319 24.56 10.32 13.02
CA GLY A 319 23.33 10.97 13.46
C GLY A 319 23.55 11.91 14.65
N LEU A 320 24.72 12.54 14.76
CA LEU A 320 24.98 13.58 15.77
C LEU A 320 24.58 14.97 15.26
N VAL A 321 24.89 15.24 14.00
CA VAL A 321 24.52 16.47 13.28
C VAL A 321 23.87 16.13 11.95
N THR A 322 23.23 17.12 11.33
CA THR A 322 22.62 17.00 10.02
C THR A 322 22.95 18.20 9.17
N ALA A 323 23.40 17.95 7.94
CA ALA A 323 23.59 18.97 6.93
C ALA A 323 22.24 19.37 6.31
N ILE A 324 21.72 20.55 6.67
CA ILE A 324 20.53 21.11 6.01
C ILE A 324 20.84 21.61 4.59
N LEU A 325 22.08 22.07 4.38
CA LEU A 325 22.64 22.51 3.10
C LEU A 325 24.09 22.05 3.00
N LYS A 326 24.69 22.19 1.82
CA LYS A 326 26.12 22.00 1.64
C LYS A 326 26.90 22.90 2.62
N ASP A 327 27.77 22.28 3.41
CA ASP A 327 28.63 22.90 4.40
C ASP A 327 27.92 23.61 5.57
N ARG A 328 26.62 23.37 5.81
CA ARG A 328 25.88 23.96 6.93
C ARG A 328 25.16 22.89 7.75
N TYR A 329 25.55 22.78 9.02
CA TYR A 329 25.13 21.70 9.91
C TYR A 329 24.32 22.21 11.10
N TYR A 330 23.36 21.41 11.54
CA TYR A 330 22.61 21.56 12.77
C TYR A 330 22.79 20.32 13.64
N ARG A 331 22.58 20.47 14.95
CA ARG A 331 22.45 19.34 15.87
C ARG A 331 21.10 18.63 15.69
N ASN A 332 21.09 17.31 15.85
CA ASN A 332 19.91 16.49 15.54
C ASN A 332 18.72 16.70 16.49
N ASP A 333 18.96 17.11 17.73
CA ASP A 333 17.93 17.50 18.69
C ASP A 333 17.10 18.70 18.20
N ARG A 334 17.73 19.70 17.56
CA ARG A 334 17.03 20.85 16.97
C ARG A 334 16.21 20.43 15.76
N LEU A 335 16.71 19.52 14.93
CA LEU A 335 15.91 18.97 13.83
C LEU A 335 14.66 18.24 14.33
N GLN A 336 14.76 17.53 15.46
CA GLN A 336 13.61 16.90 16.07
C GLN A 336 12.56 17.93 16.50
N ALA A 337 12.99 19.04 17.13
CA ALA A 337 12.08 20.13 17.47
C ALA A 337 11.43 20.77 16.22
N PHE A 338 12.17 20.91 15.11
CA PHE A 338 11.63 21.40 13.85
C PHE A 338 10.62 20.43 13.24
N ALA A 339 10.88 19.12 13.33
CA ALA A 339 9.96 18.08 12.89
C ALA A 339 8.68 18.06 13.72
N ASP A 340 8.78 18.21 15.04
CA ASP A 340 7.63 18.32 15.95
C ASP A 340 6.75 19.53 15.63
N LEU A 341 7.37 20.66 15.28
CA LEU A 341 6.65 21.84 14.83
C LEU A 341 5.88 21.60 13.52
N ILE A 342 6.50 20.92 12.55
CA ILE A 342 5.83 20.56 11.29
C ILE A 342 4.66 19.62 11.55
N ARG A 343 4.79 18.68 12.50
CA ARG A 343 3.67 17.81 12.92
C ARG A 343 2.51 18.60 13.51
N ASP A 344 2.79 19.60 14.35
CA ASP A 344 1.75 20.45 14.93
C ASP A 344 1.05 21.31 13.86
N LEU A 345 1.79 21.85 12.90
CA LEU A 345 1.22 22.58 11.76
C LEU A 345 0.35 21.65 10.88
N ASP A 346 0.80 20.42 10.63
CA ASP A 346 0.01 19.40 9.89
C ASP A 346 -1.31 19.07 10.62
N GLN A 347 -1.29 18.96 11.96
CA GLN A 347 -2.49 18.68 12.74
C GLN A 347 -3.47 19.86 12.81
N THR A 348 -2.96 21.08 12.93
CA THR A 348 -3.78 22.28 13.11
C THR A 348 -4.27 22.88 11.79
N GLN A 349 -3.50 22.76 10.72
CA GLN A 349 -3.75 23.42 9.43
C GLN A 349 -3.79 22.46 8.23
N GLY A 350 -3.42 21.19 8.41
CA GLY A 350 -3.38 20.18 7.34
C GLY A 350 -2.10 20.19 6.48
N ALA A 351 -1.23 21.19 6.66
CA ALA A 351 0.09 21.28 6.03
C ALA A 351 0.95 22.34 6.71
N ALA A 352 2.28 22.28 6.52
CA ALA A 352 3.17 23.36 6.94
C ALA A 352 3.41 24.36 5.80
N ASN A 353 3.22 25.65 6.03
CA ASN A 353 3.61 26.71 5.10
C ASN A 353 4.86 27.46 5.62
N ALA A 354 5.58 28.12 4.71
CA ALA A 354 6.84 28.78 5.05
C ALA A 354 6.68 30.02 5.95
N ALA A 355 5.51 30.65 5.99
CA ALA A 355 5.26 31.84 6.82
C ALA A 355 5.02 31.44 8.28
N ASP A 356 4.12 30.49 8.51
CA ASP A 356 3.76 30.01 9.84
C ASP A 356 4.91 29.24 10.48
N PHE A 357 5.65 28.46 9.68
CA PHE A 357 6.86 27.78 10.14
C PHE A 357 7.92 28.79 10.58
N ARG A 358 8.11 29.88 9.83
CA ARG A 358 9.03 30.98 10.20
C ARG A 358 8.58 31.65 11.49
N ASP A 359 7.31 32.01 11.58
CA ASP A 359 6.78 32.81 12.68
C ASP A 359 6.81 32.04 14.00
N ARG A 360 6.54 30.73 13.97
CA ARG A 360 6.67 29.88 15.15
C ARG A 360 8.11 29.56 15.55
N LEU A 361 9.03 29.45 14.59
CA LEU A 361 10.45 29.23 14.89
C LEU A 361 11.20 30.48 15.33
N GLY A 362 10.67 31.68 15.03
CA GLY A 362 11.37 32.94 15.29
C GLY A 362 12.62 33.11 14.43
N VAL A 363 12.75 32.38 13.32
CA VAL A 363 13.93 32.42 12.43
C VAL A 363 13.69 33.28 11.19
N GLY A 364 14.75 33.71 10.50
CA GLY A 364 14.61 34.42 9.23
C GLY A 364 14.00 33.55 8.12
N ARG A 365 13.25 34.17 7.18
CA ARG A 365 12.59 33.49 6.05
C ARG A 365 13.53 32.59 5.24
N LYS A 366 14.76 33.04 5.00
CA LYS A 366 15.77 32.28 4.26
C LYS A 366 16.10 30.95 4.96
N LEU A 367 16.23 30.96 6.28
CA LEU A 367 16.55 29.77 7.07
C LEU A 367 15.35 28.81 7.15
N ALA A 368 14.15 29.34 7.36
CA ALA A 368 12.91 28.54 7.34
C ALA A 368 12.74 27.77 6.03
N ILE A 369 12.93 28.44 4.88
CA ILE A 369 12.84 27.80 3.57
C ILE A 369 13.90 26.70 3.41
N GLN A 370 15.15 26.96 3.82
CA GLN A 370 16.23 25.99 3.72
C GLN A 370 15.97 24.72 4.56
N ILE A 371 15.38 24.87 5.74
CA ILE A 371 14.99 23.74 6.60
C ILE A 371 13.86 22.95 5.95
N LEU A 372 12.84 23.61 5.39
CA LEU A 372 11.73 22.96 4.69
C LEU A 372 12.20 22.22 3.42
N GLU A 373 13.10 22.84 2.65
CA GLU A 373 13.72 22.21 1.48
C GLU A 373 14.52 20.96 1.86
N TYR A 374 15.21 21.00 3.01
CA TYR A 374 15.89 19.83 3.56
C TYR A 374 14.88 18.72 3.89
N PHE A 375 13.80 19.04 4.61
CA PHE A 375 12.74 18.08 4.95
C PHE A 375 12.05 17.49 3.72
N ASP A 376 11.87 18.28 2.67
CA ASP A 376 11.36 17.81 1.38
C ASP A 376 12.34 16.84 0.71
N LYS A 377 13.64 17.18 0.71
CA LYS A 377 14.70 16.36 0.09
C LYS A 377 14.81 14.99 0.76
N ILE A 378 14.72 14.93 2.08
CA ILE A 378 14.76 13.65 2.81
C ILE A 378 13.42 12.91 2.78
N GLY A 379 12.37 13.56 2.27
CA GLY A 379 11.05 12.98 2.10
C GLY A 379 10.21 12.93 3.36
N PHE A 380 10.59 13.68 4.40
CA PHE A 380 9.76 13.93 5.59
C PHE A 380 8.52 14.73 5.22
N THR A 381 8.71 15.79 4.44
CA THR A 381 7.64 16.57 3.82
C THR A 381 7.67 16.42 2.30
N ARG A 382 6.64 16.93 1.63
CA ARG A 382 6.67 17.21 0.19
C ARG A 382 5.97 18.52 -0.10
N ARG A 383 6.69 19.41 -0.77
CA ARG A 383 6.11 20.63 -1.34
C ARG A 383 5.05 20.34 -2.39
N ARG A 384 3.87 20.95 -2.22
CA ARG A 384 2.75 21.02 -3.16
C ARG A 384 2.27 22.47 -3.20
N GLY A 385 2.73 23.22 -4.21
CA GLY A 385 2.46 24.66 -4.29
C GLY A 385 3.20 25.41 -3.18
N ASN A 386 2.43 26.07 -2.30
CA ASN A 386 2.94 26.81 -1.15
C ASN A 386 3.03 25.98 0.15
N ASP A 387 2.46 24.78 0.13
CA ASP A 387 2.33 23.93 1.31
C ASP A 387 3.32 22.77 1.28
N HIS A 388 3.76 22.35 2.47
CA HIS A 388 4.60 21.18 2.69
C HIS A 388 3.78 20.12 3.42
N LEU A 389 3.40 19.07 2.70
CA LEU A 389 2.58 17.97 3.22
C LEU A 389 3.46 16.97 3.98
N LEU A 390 3.05 16.59 5.19
CA LEU A 390 3.76 15.59 5.99
C LEU A 390 3.59 14.19 5.36
N ARG A 391 4.71 13.49 5.16
CA ARG A 391 4.74 12.16 4.53
C ARG A 391 5.19 11.05 5.46
N ASP A 392 6.25 11.28 6.22
CA ASP A 392 6.79 10.28 7.14
C ASP A 392 6.62 10.76 8.58
N LYS A 393 5.49 10.41 9.22
CA LYS A 393 5.20 10.84 10.59
C LYS A 393 6.19 10.27 11.61
N ALA A 394 6.81 9.13 11.31
CA ALA A 394 7.67 8.38 12.22
C ALA A 394 9.15 8.82 12.19
N LEU A 395 9.59 9.49 11.12
CA LEU A 395 10.95 10.05 11.04
C LEU A 395 11.15 11.14 12.09
N PHE A 396 12.24 11.09 12.88
CA PHE A 396 12.47 11.95 14.06
C PHE A 396 11.43 11.80 15.20
N ALA A 397 10.64 10.72 15.24
CA ALA A 397 9.83 10.43 16.44
C ALA A 397 10.75 10.15 17.63
N LYS A 398 10.38 10.60 18.84
CA LYS A 398 11.07 10.16 20.06
C LYS A 398 10.89 8.65 20.19
N ALA A 399 12.00 7.95 20.44
CA ALA A 399 12.03 6.51 20.64
C ALA A 399 11.15 6.10 21.83
#